data_AF-A0A956L5Y5-F1
#
_entry.id   AF-A0A956L5Y5-F1
#
_cell.length_a   1.000
_cell.length_b   1.000
_cell.length_c   1.000
_cell.angle_alpha   90.00
_cell.angle_beta   90.00
_cell.angle_gamma   90.00
#
_symmetry.space_group_name_H-M   'P 1'
#
loop_
_entity.id
_entity.type
_entity.pdbx_description
1 polymer ?
#
loop_
_entity_poly.entity_id
_entity_poly.type
_entity_poly.pdbx_seq_one_letter_code
_entity_poly.pdbx_strand_id
1 'polypeptide(L)'
;MRKRKGPFAGISAGVGVLGLLILSLGTPDACGMSSADVIGPEGGTLRSDDGLFTLEIPPDALSEDVEISIHALDCELDGEAGCYEVQPVGLTFSEPAIAAYEAADLMSAESVTMVAMGTEGWRPLADTDLDPEEEVVTASVMYLSFFSVRAK
;
A
#
# COMPACT_ATOMS: atom_id res chain seq x y z
N MET A 1 -39.63 27.27 34.68
CA MET A 1 -39.41 27.51 33.24
C MET A 1 -39.57 26.19 32.49
N ARG A 2 -40.38 26.17 31.43
CA ARG A 2 -40.79 24.97 30.67
C ARG A 2 -39.86 24.72 29.47
N LYS A 3 -39.65 23.43 29.18
CA LYS A 3 -39.10 22.82 27.95
C LYS A 3 -39.50 23.51 26.64
N ARG A 4 -38.58 23.55 25.67
CA ARG A 4 -38.74 23.19 24.24
C ARG A 4 -37.35 22.76 23.68
N LYS A 5 -37.01 21.47 23.66
CA LYS A 5 -37.05 20.57 22.47
C LYS A 5 -37.50 21.23 21.17
N GLY A 6 -36.58 21.30 20.21
CA GLY A 6 -36.86 21.34 18.78
C GLY A 6 -35.96 20.30 18.09
N PRO A 7 -36.52 19.37 17.28
CA PRO A 7 -35.73 18.52 16.40
C PRO A 7 -36.00 18.94 14.94
N PHE A 8 -34.97 19.35 14.19
CA PHE A 8 -35.04 19.37 12.73
C PHE A 8 -33.66 19.22 12.12
N ALA A 9 -33.48 18.08 11.45
CA ALA A 9 -32.60 17.78 10.32
C ALA A 9 -32.44 16.26 10.40
N GLY A 10 -33.00 15.45 9.52
CA GLY A 10 -33.11 15.60 8.08
C GLY A 10 -32.69 14.23 7.57
N ILE A 11 -33.66 13.48 7.06
CA ILE A 11 -33.45 12.14 6.52
C ILE A 11 -32.59 12.30 5.26
N SER A 12 -31.36 11.77 5.29
CA SER A 12 -30.70 11.33 4.06
C SER A 12 -30.44 9.84 4.21
N ALA A 13 -31.32 9.10 3.54
CA ALA A 13 -31.06 7.75 3.10
C ALA A 13 -29.85 7.81 2.16
N GLY A 14 -28.73 7.27 2.61
CA GLY A 14 -27.58 6.93 1.78
C GLY A 14 -27.29 5.46 2.04
N VAL A 15 -28.04 4.60 1.37
CA VAL A 15 -27.69 3.18 1.24
C VAL A 15 -26.35 3.14 0.51
N GLY A 16 -25.30 2.84 1.26
CA GLY A 16 -23.99 2.49 0.75
C GLY A 16 -23.52 1.24 1.47
N VAL A 17 -24.38 0.21 1.50
CA VAL A 17 -23.87 -1.16 1.65
C VAL A 17 -23.02 -1.35 0.40
N LEU A 18 -21.71 -1.16 0.52
CA LEU A 18 -20.75 -1.66 -0.46
C LEU A 18 -20.79 -3.18 -0.30
N GLY A 19 -21.88 -3.75 -0.81
CA GLY A 19 -22.08 -5.17 -0.90
C GLY A 19 -21.05 -5.67 -1.87
N LEU A 20 -20.00 -6.30 -1.35
CA LEU A 20 -19.12 -7.16 -2.11
C LEU A 20 -20.00 -8.25 -2.74
N LEU A 21 -20.43 -8.00 -3.97
CA LEU A 21 -21.26 -8.91 -4.74
C LEU A 21 -20.31 -9.99 -5.27
N ILE A 22 -20.06 -10.99 -4.45
CA ILE A 22 -19.25 -12.17 -4.81
C ILE A 22 -20.07 -13.00 -5.80
N LEU A 23 -20.05 -12.62 -7.08
CA LEU A 23 -20.59 -13.45 -8.14
C LEU A 23 -19.55 -14.54 -8.46
N SER A 24 -19.69 -15.68 -7.78
CA SER A 24 -18.87 -16.87 -8.01
C SER A 24 -19.23 -17.51 -9.36
N LEU A 25 -18.44 -17.23 -10.40
CA LEU A 25 -18.37 -17.98 -11.66
C LEU A 25 -16.91 -17.95 -12.14
N GLY A 26 -16.19 -19.01 -11.81
CA GLY A 26 -14.76 -19.17 -12.07
C GLY A 26 -13.99 -19.02 -10.78
N THR A 27 -13.47 -20.13 -10.25
CA THR A 27 -12.38 -20.08 -9.27
C THR A 27 -11.13 -19.72 -10.08
N PRO A 28 -10.60 -18.48 -10.06
CA PRO A 28 -9.15 -18.43 -9.98
C PRO A 28 -8.82 -19.19 -8.69
N ASP A 29 -7.90 -20.13 -8.78
CA ASP A 29 -7.14 -20.63 -7.65
C ASP A 29 -6.82 -19.50 -6.66
N ALA A 30 -6.44 -19.82 -5.43
CA ALA A 30 -5.70 -18.87 -4.61
C ALA A 30 -4.51 -18.33 -5.45
N CYS A 31 -4.71 -17.20 -6.13
CA CYS A 31 -3.81 -16.69 -7.15
C CYS A 31 -2.71 -15.99 -6.38
N GLY A 32 -1.61 -16.71 -6.20
CA GLY A 32 -0.51 -16.34 -5.34
C GLY A 32 0.00 -14.95 -5.66
N MET A 33 -0.12 -14.04 -4.70
CA MET A 33 0.75 -12.86 -4.66
C MET A 33 2.17 -13.40 -4.66
N SER A 34 2.88 -13.13 -5.75
CA SER A 34 4.26 -13.59 -5.94
C SER A 34 5.19 -12.43 -5.67
N SER A 35 6.39 -12.74 -5.19
CA SER A 35 7.45 -11.74 -5.06
C SER A 35 8.05 -11.34 -6.40
N ALA A 36 7.74 -12.05 -7.48
CA ALA A 36 8.05 -11.66 -8.85
C ALA A 36 6.92 -12.08 -9.79
N ASP A 37 6.54 -11.19 -10.71
CA ASP A 37 5.56 -11.47 -11.76
C ASP A 37 5.71 -10.52 -12.96
N VAL A 38 5.10 -10.88 -14.09
CA VAL A 38 4.97 -10.00 -15.25
C VAL A 38 3.66 -9.21 -15.13
N ILE A 39 3.75 -7.90 -14.94
CA ILE A 39 2.60 -7.01 -14.77
C ILE A 39 2.39 -6.19 -16.05
N GLY A 40 1.20 -6.32 -16.63
CA GLY A 40 0.76 -5.57 -17.81
C GLY A 40 -0.01 -4.29 -17.48
N PRO A 41 -0.58 -3.64 -18.51
CA PRO A 41 -1.45 -2.47 -18.36
C PRO A 41 -2.70 -2.71 -17.51
N GLU A 42 -3.14 -3.97 -17.33
CA GLU A 42 -4.22 -4.30 -16.40
C GLU A 42 -3.89 -4.03 -14.93
N GLY A 43 -2.62 -3.81 -14.59
CA GLY A 43 -2.15 -3.68 -13.22
C GLY A 43 -2.03 -5.03 -12.51
N GLY A 44 -1.76 -4.99 -11.21
CA GLY A 44 -1.58 -6.21 -10.42
C GLY A 44 -1.06 -5.94 -9.03
N THR A 45 -0.85 -7.00 -8.26
CA THR A 45 -0.37 -6.92 -6.89
C THR A 45 0.78 -7.90 -6.70
N LEU A 46 1.89 -7.41 -6.16
CA LEU A 46 3.03 -8.23 -5.73
C LEU A 46 3.18 -8.15 -4.21
N ARG A 47 3.68 -9.23 -3.62
CA ARG A 47 3.98 -9.29 -2.18
C ARG A 47 5.37 -9.89 -1.98
N SER A 48 6.16 -9.32 -1.07
CA SER A 48 7.47 -9.84 -0.71
C SER A 48 7.38 -11.28 -0.15
N ASP A 49 8.47 -12.04 -0.26
CA ASP A 49 8.54 -13.42 0.24
C ASP A 49 8.35 -13.55 1.76
N ASP A 50 8.72 -12.51 2.53
CA ASP A 50 8.47 -12.42 3.97
C ASP A 50 7.04 -12.01 4.31
N GLY A 51 6.25 -11.61 3.31
CA GLY A 51 4.86 -11.22 3.45
C GLY A 51 4.65 -9.83 4.04
N LEU A 52 5.68 -9.04 4.33
CA LEU A 52 5.51 -7.77 5.03
C LEU A 52 5.29 -6.58 4.09
N PHE A 53 5.75 -6.63 2.86
CA PHE A 53 5.62 -5.54 1.89
C PHE A 53 4.76 -5.95 0.71
N THR A 54 3.82 -5.09 0.33
CA THR A 54 2.92 -5.28 -0.81
C THR A 54 3.00 -4.06 -1.72
N LEU A 55 3.02 -4.30 -3.03
CA LEU A 55 2.92 -3.27 -4.06
C LEU A 55 1.68 -3.54 -4.91
N GLU A 56 0.73 -2.62 -4.89
CA GLU A 56 -0.44 -2.61 -5.77
C GLU A 56 -0.23 -1.60 -6.90
N ILE A 57 -0.23 -2.11 -8.13
CA ILE A 57 -0.08 -1.33 -9.35
C ILE A 57 -1.47 -1.23 -9.99
N PRO A 58 -2.06 -0.03 -10.09
CA PRO A 58 -3.39 0.10 -10.68
C PRO A 58 -3.36 -0.12 -12.19
N PRO A 59 -4.53 -0.34 -12.81
CA PRO A 59 -4.66 -0.34 -14.26
C PRO A 59 -4.11 0.95 -14.87
N ASP A 60 -3.58 0.86 -16.09
CA ASP A 60 -3.01 1.95 -16.88
C ASP A 60 -1.76 2.62 -16.25
N ALA A 61 -1.25 2.13 -15.11
CA ALA A 61 0.00 2.60 -14.53
C ALA A 61 1.22 2.24 -15.40
N LEU A 62 1.14 1.12 -16.12
CA LEU A 62 2.13 0.62 -17.06
C LEU A 62 1.56 0.65 -18.49
N SER A 63 2.40 0.97 -19.47
CA SER A 63 2.00 1.00 -20.89
C SER A 63 2.24 -0.31 -21.63
N GLU A 64 3.03 -1.21 -21.05
CA GLU A 64 3.40 -2.51 -21.58
C GLU A 64 3.70 -3.47 -20.43
N ASP A 65 3.86 -4.75 -20.76
CA ASP A 65 4.19 -5.80 -19.80
C ASP A 65 5.61 -5.64 -19.26
N VAL A 66 5.74 -5.64 -17.94
CA VAL A 66 7.03 -5.49 -17.24
C VAL A 66 7.21 -6.60 -16.22
N GLU A 67 8.37 -7.25 -16.25
CA GLU A 67 8.80 -8.15 -15.18
C GLU A 67 9.18 -7.32 -13.94
N ILE A 68 8.41 -7.47 -12.86
CA ILE A 68 8.60 -6.77 -11.59
C ILE A 68 8.91 -7.79 -10.51
N SER A 69 9.89 -7.49 -9.66
CA SER A 69 10.22 -8.32 -8.50
C SER A 69 10.47 -7.49 -7.24
N ILE A 70 10.20 -8.09 -6.09
CA ILE A 70 10.39 -7.54 -4.74
C ILE A 70 11.38 -8.44 -4.00
N HIS A 71 12.48 -7.86 -3.54
CA HIS A 71 13.49 -8.54 -2.74
C HIS A 71 13.58 -7.92 -1.36
N ALA A 72 13.31 -8.70 -0.32
CA ALA A 72 13.55 -8.29 1.06
C ALA A 72 15.07 -8.27 1.34
N LEU A 73 15.52 -7.20 1.99
CA LEU A 73 16.91 -6.93 2.32
C LEU A 73 17.04 -6.57 3.80
N ASP A 74 18.11 -7.03 4.42
CA ASP A 74 18.56 -6.51 5.70
C ASP A 74 19.09 -5.07 5.52
N CYS A 75 18.46 -4.11 6.20
CA CYS A 75 18.98 -2.76 6.29
C CYS A 75 18.81 -2.20 7.70
N GLU A 76 19.78 -1.39 8.13
CA GLU A 76 19.73 -0.71 9.41
C GLU A 76 19.17 0.71 9.18
N LEU A 77 17.85 0.82 9.24
CA LEU A 77 17.15 2.10 9.36
C LEU A 77 16.62 2.24 10.80
N ASP A 78 16.55 3.48 11.30
CA ASP A 78 15.93 3.75 12.60
C ASP A 78 14.52 3.13 12.66
N GLY A 79 14.30 2.21 13.62
CA GLY A 79 13.00 1.61 13.88
C GLY A 79 12.76 0.19 13.35
N GLU A 80 13.81 -0.60 13.07
CA GLU A 80 13.75 -2.07 12.85
C GLU A 80 12.80 -2.56 11.73
N ALA A 81 12.50 -1.74 10.71
CA ALA A 81 11.73 -2.19 9.56
C ALA A 81 12.63 -2.78 8.45
N GLY A 82 12.11 -3.78 7.73
CA GLY A 82 12.80 -4.34 6.56
C GLY A 82 13.00 -3.32 5.44
N CYS A 83 13.99 -3.56 4.58
CA CYS A 83 14.12 -2.87 3.29
C CYS A 83 13.67 -3.78 2.16
N TYR A 84 13.09 -3.18 1.13
CA TYR A 84 12.60 -3.89 -0.04
C TYR A 84 13.17 -3.24 -1.29
N GLU A 85 13.93 -3.99 -2.07
CA GLU A 85 14.31 -3.58 -3.42
C GLU A 85 13.23 -4.03 -4.39
N VAL A 86 12.63 -3.09 -5.12
CA VAL A 86 11.68 -3.41 -6.18
C VAL A 86 12.31 -3.14 -7.54
N GLN A 87 12.44 -4.19 -8.34
CA GLN A 87 13.05 -4.14 -9.66
C GLN A 87 11.98 -4.08 -10.76
N PRO A 88 12.27 -3.43 -11.91
CA PRO A 88 13.48 -2.67 -12.21
C PRO A 88 13.50 -1.29 -11.54
N VAL A 89 14.59 -0.99 -10.83
CA VAL A 89 14.77 0.30 -10.16
C VAL A 89 14.75 1.46 -11.17
N GLY A 90 14.01 2.50 -10.85
CA GLY A 90 13.89 3.71 -11.67
C GLY A 90 12.77 3.68 -12.71
N LEU A 91 12.03 2.56 -12.84
CA LEU A 91 10.80 2.53 -13.61
C LEU A 91 9.78 3.49 -13.02
N THR A 92 9.11 4.27 -13.87
CA THR A 92 8.10 5.25 -13.46
C THR A 92 6.71 4.83 -13.90
N PHE A 93 5.72 5.04 -13.04
CA PHE A 93 4.32 4.78 -13.35
C PHE A 93 3.63 6.02 -13.92
N SER A 94 2.60 5.80 -14.75
CA SER A 94 1.73 6.87 -15.24
C SER A 94 0.66 7.25 -14.21
N GLU A 95 0.27 6.29 -13.36
CA GLU A 95 -0.67 6.44 -12.25
C GLU A 95 0.02 5.98 -10.95
N PRO A 96 -0.32 6.55 -9.78
CA PRO A 96 0.33 6.20 -8.52
C PRO A 96 0.03 4.76 -8.12
N ALA A 97 1.07 3.96 -7.92
CA ALA A 97 0.96 2.67 -7.26
C ALA A 97 0.88 2.84 -5.74
N ILE A 98 0.34 1.85 -5.03
CA ILE A 98 0.23 1.85 -3.57
C ILE A 98 1.23 0.86 -2.99
N ALA A 99 2.15 1.36 -2.18
CA ALA A 99 3.02 0.55 -1.35
C ALA A 99 2.37 0.38 0.04
N ALA A 100 2.35 -0.84 0.55
CA ALA A 100 1.83 -1.17 1.86
C ALA A 100 2.85 -2.00 2.66
N TYR A 101 2.94 -1.73 3.96
CA TYR A 101 3.82 -2.44 4.88
C TYR A 101 3.06 -2.87 6.14
N GLU A 102 3.15 -4.15 6.48
CA GLU A 102 2.62 -4.74 7.70
C GLU A 102 3.43 -4.22 8.91
N ALA A 103 2.82 -3.36 9.71
CA ALA A 103 3.48 -2.54 10.72
C ALA A 103 3.14 -2.94 12.16
N ALA A 104 2.61 -4.15 12.40
CA ALA A 104 2.22 -4.63 13.73
C ALA A 104 3.32 -4.43 14.79
N ASP A 105 4.58 -4.70 14.44
CA ASP A 105 5.73 -4.52 15.34
C ASP A 105 6.11 -3.04 15.59
N LEU A 106 5.56 -2.11 14.80
CA LEU A 106 5.86 -0.68 14.84
C LEU A 106 4.76 0.14 15.54
N MET A 107 3.68 -0.49 16.00
CA MET A 107 2.52 0.19 16.60
C MET A 107 2.82 0.94 17.91
N SER A 108 3.94 0.62 18.56
CA SER A 108 4.40 1.31 19.78
C SER A 108 5.24 2.56 19.49
N ALA A 109 5.58 2.82 18.22
CA ALA A 109 6.35 4.00 17.83
C ALA A 109 5.52 5.28 17.98
N GLU A 110 6.18 6.39 18.26
CA GLU A 110 5.57 7.74 18.28
C GLU A 110 5.19 8.17 16.86
N SER A 111 5.97 7.78 15.86
CA SER A 111 5.69 8.06 14.46
C SER A 111 6.20 6.96 13.55
N VAL A 112 5.43 6.67 12.50
CA VAL A 112 5.77 5.71 11.45
C VAL A 112 5.68 6.42 10.11
N THR A 113 6.70 6.27 9.26
CA THR A 113 6.76 6.95 7.95
C THR A 113 7.36 6.04 6.91
N MET A 114 6.68 5.85 5.78
CA MET A 114 7.23 5.10 4.67
C MET A 114 8.29 5.96 3.95
N VAL A 115 9.40 5.36 3.58
CA VAL A 115 10.52 6.02 2.90
C VAL A 115 10.87 5.29 1.62
N ALA A 116 11.29 6.06 0.61
CA ALA A 116 11.80 5.54 -0.64
C ALA A 116 13.22 6.08 -0.90
N MET A 117 14.07 5.27 -1.53
CA MET A 117 15.41 5.70 -1.94
C MET A 117 15.31 6.53 -3.23
N GLY A 118 15.66 7.81 -3.12
CA GLY A 118 15.83 8.71 -4.26
C GLY A 118 17.30 8.96 -4.59
N THR A 119 17.56 9.88 -5.52
CA THR A 119 18.92 10.27 -5.95
C THR A 119 19.77 10.91 -4.84
N GLU A 120 19.13 11.54 -3.85
CA GLU A 120 19.78 12.19 -2.71
C GLU A 120 19.75 11.31 -1.45
N GLY A 121 19.32 10.05 -1.56
CA GLY A 121 19.17 9.10 -0.45
C GLY A 121 17.70 8.85 -0.05
N TRP A 122 17.50 8.29 1.15
CA TRP A 122 16.18 7.98 1.68
C TRP A 122 15.33 9.23 1.92
N ARG A 123 14.12 9.27 1.34
CA ARG A 123 13.16 10.37 1.50
C ARG A 123 11.82 9.84 2.00
N PRO A 124 11.14 10.58 2.89
CA PRO A 124 9.79 10.22 3.30
C PRO A 124 8.80 10.37 2.15
N LEU A 125 7.83 9.47 2.07
CA LEU A 125 6.67 9.58 1.19
C LEU A 125 5.63 10.48 1.87
N ALA A 126 5.21 11.52 1.16
CA ALA A 126 4.47 12.65 1.74
C ALA A 126 3.06 12.29 2.24
N ASP A 127 2.48 11.27 1.62
CA ASP A 127 1.12 10.77 1.86
C ASP A 127 1.14 9.44 2.61
N THR A 128 2.16 9.20 3.45
CA THR A 128 2.14 8.05 4.34
C THR A 128 0.91 8.10 5.26
N ASP A 129 0.15 7.01 5.27
CA ASP A 129 -1.02 6.82 6.13
C ASP A 129 -0.83 5.54 6.95
N LEU A 130 -0.99 5.65 8.27
CA LEU A 130 -0.92 4.51 9.20
C LEU A 130 -2.35 4.18 9.62
N ASP A 131 -2.80 2.99 9.30
CA ASP A 131 -4.05 2.42 9.81
C ASP A 131 -3.74 1.55 11.04
N PRO A 132 -4.07 2.02 12.26
CA PRO A 132 -3.80 1.27 13.48
C PRO A 132 -4.82 0.14 13.74
N GLU A 133 -5.94 0.09 13.03
CA GLU A 133 -6.92 -1.00 13.14
C GLU A 133 -6.48 -2.20 12.30
N GLU A 134 -5.99 -1.94 11.10
CA GLU A 134 -5.46 -2.96 10.19
C GLU A 134 -3.97 -3.24 10.40
N GLU A 135 -3.29 -2.44 11.22
CA GLU A 135 -1.85 -2.53 11.51
C GLU A 135 -0.96 -2.36 10.25
N VAL A 136 -1.41 -1.56 9.28
CA VAL A 136 -0.74 -1.37 7.98
C VAL A 136 -0.37 0.10 7.76
N VAL A 137 0.82 0.32 7.18
CA VAL A 137 1.25 1.62 6.69
C VAL A 137 1.18 1.62 5.16
N THR A 138 0.53 2.61 4.59
CA THR A 138 0.41 2.77 3.13
C THR A 138 1.01 4.09 2.66
N ALA A 139 1.47 4.12 1.41
CA ALA A 139 1.86 5.35 0.72
C ALA A 139 1.79 5.17 -0.80
N SER A 140 1.56 6.26 -1.53
CA SER A 140 1.64 6.28 -2.98
C SER A 140 3.07 6.40 -3.48
N VAL A 141 3.36 5.70 -4.59
CA VAL A 141 4.68 5.66 -5.22
C VAL A 141 4.53 5.85 -6.73
N MET A 142 5.39 6.69 -7.30
CA MET A 142 5.42 6.99 -8.75
C MET A 142 6.56 6.30 -9.48
N TYR A 143 7.42 5.58 -8.75
CA TYR A 143 8.56 4.89 -9.32
C TYR A 143 8.98 3.70 -8.46
N LEU A 144 9.56 2.69 -9.09
CA LEU A 144 10.18 1.55 -8.44
C LEU A 144 11.56 1.94 -7.90
N SER A 145 11.85 1.55 -6.66
CA SER A 145 13.12 1.80 -5.99
C SER A 145 13.29 0.87 -4.78
N PHE A 146 14.14 1.27 -3.85
CA PHE A 146 14.19 0.71 -2.51
C PHE A 146 13.16 1.40 -1.62
N PHE A 147 12.42 0.62 -0.86
CA PHE A 147 11.42 1.08 0.11
C PHE A 147 11.74 0.56 1.49
N SER A 148 11.31 1.29 2.51
CA SER A 148 11.35 0.85 3.90
C SER A 148 10.38 1.70 4.72
N VAL A 149 10.29 1.41 6.01
CA VAL A 149 9.54 2.18 6.99
C VAL A 149 10.49 2.70 8.06
N ARG A 150 10.34 3.96 8.44
CA ARG A 150 11.07 4.55 9.57
C ARG A 150 10.11 4.69 10.74
N ALA A 151 10.48 4.11 11.88
CA ALA A 151 9.74 4.25 13.13
C ALA A 151 10.59 4.99 14.17
N LYS A 152 9.98 5.89 14.93
CA LYS A 152 10.65 6.70 15.98
C LYS A 152 9.90 6.67 17.28
#